data_AF-A0A657AT68-F1
#
_entry.id   AF-A0A657AT68-F1
#
_cell.length_a   1.000
_cell.length_b   1.000
_cell.length_c   1.000
_cell.angle_alpha   90.00
_cell.angle_beta   90.00
_cell.angle_gamma   90.00
#
_symmetry.space_group_name_H-M   'P 1'
#
loop_
_entity.id
_entity.type
_entity.pdbx_description
1 polymer ?
#
loop_
_entity_poly.entity_id
_entity_poly.type
_entity_poly.pdbx_seq_one_letter_code
_entity_poly.pdbx_strand_id
1 'polypeptide(L)' 'MNEASNKLAGSLEKLSELQSAGVVAIQTKQLSRVHRERLIKHGFIREVIRSWELIGFSK' A
#
# COMPACT_ATOMS: atom_id res chain seq x y z
N MET A 1 17.73 -1.21 15.94
CA MET A 1 16.74 -0.77 14.93
C MET A 1 16.58 0.73 15.07
N ASN A 2 16.65 1.49 13.96
CA ASN A 2 16.45 2.94 14.02
C ASN A 2 14.96 3.28 13.89
N GLU A 3 14.58 4.48 14.31
CA GLU A 3 13.17 4.92 14.33
C GLU A 3 12.51 4.88 12.94
N ALA A 4 13.30 5.11 11.88
CA ALA A 4 12.82 5.01 10.50
C ALA A 4 12.41 3.57 10.14
N SER A 5 13.18 2.56 10.55
CA SER A 5 12.83 1.15 10.38
C SER A 5 11.55 0.79 11.12
N ASN A 6 11.35 1.26 12.36
CA ASN A 6 10.12 0.98 13.12
C ASN A 6 8.88 1.61 12.46
N LYS A 7 9.02 2.85 11.96
CA LYS A 7 7.95 3.55 11.23
C LYS A 7 7.61 2.87 9.90
N LEU A 8 8.61 2.30 9.22
CA LEU A 8 8.40 1.50 8.02
C LEU A 8 7.71 0.17 8.34
N ALA A 9 8.18 -0.53 9.38
CA ALA A 9 7.58 -1.79 9.83
C ALA A 9 6.08 -1.63 10.12
N GLY A 10 5.68 -0.61 10.90
CA GLY A 10 4.25 -0.36 11.16
C GLY A 10 3.45 0.02 9.90
N SER A 11 4.10 0.58 8.86
CA SER A 11 3.43 0.83 7.57
C SER A 11 3.24 -0.46 6.78
N LEU A 12 4.19 -1.39 6.87
CA LEU A 12 4.12 -2.71 6.22
C LEU A 12 3.09 -3.61 6.90
N GLU A 13 2.97 -3.56 8.22
CA GLU A 13 1.90 -4.27 8.94
C GLU A 13 0.53 -3.86 8.42
N LYS A 14 0.28 -2.55 8.28
CA LYS A 14 -0.99 -2.07 7.75
C LYS A 14 -1.25 -2.46 6.29
N LEU A 15 -0.20 -2.51 5.48
CA LEU A 15 -0.31 -3.01 4.11
C LEU A 15 -0.64 -4.52 4.09
N SER A 16 -0.01 -5.29 4.96
CA SER A 16 -0.23 -6.74 5.08
C SER A 16 -1.66 -7.08 5.52
N GLU A 17 -2.24 -6.31 6.44
CA GLU A 17 -3.66 -6.46 6.83
C GLU A 17 -4.59 -6.29 5.63
N LEU A 18 -4.33 -5.31 4.76
CA LEU A 18 -5.14 -5.06 3.57
C LEU A 18 -4.98 -6.19 2.54
N GLN A 19 -3.76 -6.64 2.30
CA GLN A 19 -3.49 -7.75 1.38
C GLN A 19 -4.10 -9.07 1.86
N SER A 20 -4.03 -9.34 3.17
CA SER A 20 -4.63 -10.51 3.80
C SER A 20 -6.16 -10.50 3.70
N ALA A 21 -6.77 -9.31 3.68
CA ALA A 21 -8.19 -9.13 3.41
C ALA A 21 -8.56 -9.19 1.92
N GLY A 22 -7.61 -9.53 1.02
CA GLY A 22 -7.82 -9.61 -0.42
C GLY A 22 -7.93 -8.25 -1.12
N VAL A 23 -7.54 -7.16 -0.46
CA VAL A 23 -7.59 -5.82 -1.04
C VAL A 23 -6.42 -5.64 -2.01
N VAL A 24 -6.70 -5.72 -3.30
CA VAL A 24 -5.72 -5.46 -4.37
C VAL A 24 -5.65 -3.97 -4.73
N ALA A 25 -6.78 -3.25 -4.62
CA ALA A 25 -6.87 -1.82 -4.89
C ALA A 25 -7.07 -1.03 -3.57
N ILE A 26 -6.03 -0.32 -3.14
CA ILE A 26 -6.04 0.44 -1.89
C ILE A 26 -6.67 1.81 -2.12
N GLN A 27 -7.81 2.06 -1.47
CA GLN A 27 -8.44 3.38 -1.47
C GLN A 27 -7.66 4.34 -0.56
N THR A 28 -7.66 5.63 -0.92
CA THR A 28 -7.00 6.69 -0.14
C THR A 28 -7.41 6.71 1.34
N LYS A 29 -8.63 6.29 1.68
CA LYS A 29 -9.13 6.23 3.06
C LYS A 29 -8.61 5.04 3.88
N GLN A 30 -8.08 3.99 3.24
CA GLN A 30 -7.65 2.74 3.92
C GLN A 30 -6.24 2.83 4.51
N LEU A 31 -5.41 3.74 4.00
CA LEU A 31 -4.09 4.05 4.55
C LEU A 31 -4.00 5.54 4.86
N SER A 32 -3.41 5.90 6.00
CA SER A 32 -3.12 7.30 6.31
C SER A 32 -2.13 7.88 5.29
N ARG A 33 -2.14 9.21 5.11
CA ARG A 33 -1.21 9.91 4.21
C ARG A 33 0.25 9.53 4.48
N VAL A 34 0.61 9.45 5.76
CA VAL A 34 1.98 9.10 6.20
C VAL A 34 2.37 7.68 5.78
N HIS A 35 1.47 6.69 5.93
CA HIS A 35 1.76 5.33 5.48
C HIS A 35 1.85 5.24 3.96
N ARG A 36 0.94 5.92 3.23
CA ARG A 36 0.96 5.93 1.76
C ARG A 36 2.26 6.51 1.21
N GLU A 37 2.64 7.71 1.64
CA GLU A 37 3.87 8.36 1.18
C GLU A 37 5.10 7.51 1.48
N ARG A 38 5.15 6.87 2.66
CA ARG A 38 6.25 5.97 3.03
C ARG A 38 6.30 4.73 2.13
N LEU A 39 5.17 4.07 1.93
CA LEU A 39 5.11 2.87 1.09
C LEU A 39 5.40 3.18 -0.38
N ILE A 40 4.94 4.32 -0.92
CA ILE A 40 5.26 4.79 -2.26
C ILE A 40 6.77 5.10 -2.38
N LYS A 41 7.32 5.83 -1.41
CA LYS A 41 8.76 6.19 -1.39
C LYS A 41 9.66 4.95 -1.43
N HIS A 42 9.26 3.86 -0.78
CA HIS A 42 10.00 2.61 -0.76
C HIS A 42 9.55 1.61 -1.85
N GLY A 43 8.61 1.97 -2.72
CA GLY A 43 8.19 1.16 -3.86
C GLY A 43 7.26 -0.02 -3.54
N PHE A 44 6.68 -0.07 -2.34
CA PHE A 44 5.75 -1.15 -1.95
C PHE A 44 4.37 -1.03 -2.60
N ILE A 45 3.94 0.19 -2.90
CA ILE A 45 2.67 0.48 -3.59
C ILE A 45 2.90 1.58 -4.62
N ARG A 46 2.04 1.64 -5.64
CA ARG A 46 2.06 2.67 -6.69
C ARG A 46 0.70 3.36 -6.77
N GLU A 47 0.70 4.66 -6.99
CA GLU A 47 -0.54 5.38 -7.31
C GLU A 47 -1.03 4.97 -8.70
N VAL A 48 -2.26 4.46 -8.76
CA VAL A 48 -2.93 4.10 -10.00
C VAL A 48 -4.11 5.03 -10.18
N ILE A 49 -4.08 5.83 -11.24
CA ILE A 49 -5.28 6.53 -11.71
C ILE A 49 -6.12 5.48 -12.43
N ARG A 50 -7.43 5.40 -12.13
CA ARG A 50 -8.34 4.46 -12.81
C ARG A 50 -8.39 4.74 -14.31
N SER A 51 -7.53 4.08 -15.09
CA SER A 51 -7.89 3.65 -16.44
C SER A 51 -8.35 2.21 -16.29
N TRP A 52 -9.67 2.06 -16.20
CA TRP A 52 -10.40 0.89 -15.71
C TRP A 52 -10.37 -0.31 -16.66
N GLU A 53 -9.52 -0.29 -17.69
CA GLU A 53 -9.43 -1.33 -18.73
C GLU A 53 -8.17 -2.21 -18.64
N LEU A 54 -7.20 -1.93 -17.75
CA LEU A 54 -5.89 -2.63 -17.76
C LEU A 54 -5.62 -3.59 -16.59
N ILE A 55 -6.58 -3.88 -15.72
CA ILE A 55 -6.39 -4.90 -14.68
C ILE A 55 -7.06 -6.20 -15.15
N GLY A 56 -6.40 -6.86 -16.10
CA GLY A 56 -6.66 -8.27 -16.40
C GLY A 56 -6.33 -9.09 -15.16
N PHE A 57 -7.34 -9.73 -14.58
CA PHE A 57 -7.19 -10.73 -13.54
C PHE A 57 -6.25 -11.83 -14.06
N SER A 58 -5.04 -11.95 -13.49
CA SER A 58 -4.24 -13.15 -13.69
C SER A 58 -4.96 -14.31 -13.01
N LYS A 59 -5.35 -15.27 -13.84
CA LYS A 59 -5.89 -16.58 -13.48
C LYS A 59 -4.87 -17.40 -12.68
#